data_AF-A0A3C1CEL8-F1
#
_entry.id   AF-A0A3C1CEL8-F1
#
_cell.length_a   1.000
_cell.length_b   1.000
_cell.length_c   1.000
_cell.angle_alpha   90.00
_cell.angle_beta   90.00
_cell.angle_gamma   90.00
#
_symmetry.space_group_name_H-M   'P 1'
#
loop_
_entity.id
_entity.type
_entity.pdbx_description
1 polymer ?
#
loop_
_entity_poly.entity_id
_entity_poly.type
_entity_poly.pdbx_seq_one_letter_code
_entity_poly.pdbx_strand_id
1 'polypeptide(L)'
;MEGAPRHYGYSRIARRRPSAPQVGTLTTYQRGRRFIREVMAGLGAHEAWTHSLLAPGDHERAGMAGGVTVANPLVPDEKVLRQSLLPGMLHALAANAARRQEDLRLFEVGHVFPPPDDSRVERALQGRVEPVIGERELLAVALARSDDDAMSAAAAWSVLDDALRVAGVTLTQGLESWPGEATAAGLHPTRRGLLVTGDGIRLGAVGEVDPEVLLAFGLDERRRVGWLQLDLELLLGSTARRGDLAEAVSRFPSSDIDLAFVVDDAVPAAAVAETLQEAGGDLLEFVRLFDVYRGPGTGTGTRSLAFRLRFCALDHTLTDEEVQQVRTRCIARVTEDHGAVLRG
;
A
#
# COMPACT_ATOMS: atom_id res chain seq x y z
N MET A 1 -9.33 -51.00 -10.70
CA MET A 1 -10.13 -52.03 -9.99
C MET A 1 -11.52 -51.45 -9.65
N GLU A 2 -12.23 -50.93 -10.66
CA GLU A 2 -13.45 -50.10 -10.45
C GLU A 2 -14.76 -50.89 -10.52
N GLY A 3 -14.76 -52.07 -11.18
CA GLY A 3 -15.96 -52.86 -11.38
C GLY A 3 -16.56 -53.44 -10.09
N ALA A 4 -15.72 -53.99 -9.21
CA ALA A 4 -16.18 -54.70 -8.01
C ALA A 4 -16.92 -53.80 -6.98
N PRO A 5 -16.44 -52.58 -6.64
CA PRO A 5 -17.16 -51.68 -5.73
C PRO A 5 -18.51 -51.20 -6.30
N ARG A 6 -18.58 -50.98 -7.62
CA ARG A 6 -19.80 -50.51 -8.29
C ARG A 6 -20.91 -51.58 -8.25
N HIS A 7 -20.56 -52.84 -8.50
CA HIS A 7 -21.52 -53.95 -8.42
C HIS A 7 -21.91 -54.31 -6.97
N TYR A 8 -20.99 -54.13 -6.02
CA TYR A 8 -21.28 -54.30 -4.60
C TYR A 8 -22.22 -53.23 -4.05
N GLY A 9 -22.15 -52.02 -4.61
CA GLY A 9 -22.95 -50.86 -4.23
C GLY A 9 -22.19 -49.99 -3.22
N TYR A 10 -21.79 -48.79 -3.65
CA TYR A 10 -21.00 -47.85 -2.84
C TYR A 10 -21.61 -47.52 -1.48
N SER A 11 -22.94 -47.51 -1.38
CA SER A 11 -23.66 -47.28 -0.13
C SER A 11 -23.45 -48.36 0.93
N ARG A 12 -23.00 -49.56 0.52
CA ARG A 12 -22.72 -50.71 1.40
C ARG A 12 -21.28 -50.77 1.89
N ILE A 13 -20.41 -49.87 1.41
CA ILE A 13 -19.01 -49.80 1.85
C ILE A 13 -18.97 -49.10 3.22
N ALA A 14 -18.39 -49.77 4.21
CA ALA A 14 -18.26 -49.22 5.54
C ALA A 14 -17.45 -47.91 5.53
N ARG A 15 -18.02 -46.85 6.11
CA ARG A 15 -17.34 -45.56 6.23
C ARG A 15 -16.29 -45.67 7.32
N ARG A 16 -15.02 -45.41 6.99
CA ARG A 16 -13.95 -45.21 7.96
C ARG A 16 -13.41 -43.79 7.82
N ARG A 17 -13.17 -43.12 8.95
CA ARG A 17 -12.43 -41.87 8.98
C ARG A 17 -10.94 -42.22 8.80
N PRO A 18 -10.24 -41.62 7.83
CA PRO A 18 -8.79 -41.76 7.75
C PRO A 18 -8.16 -41.25 9.05
N SER A 19 -7.25 -42.03 9.65
CA SER A 19 -6.41 -41.54 10.74
C SER A 19 -5.23 -40.78 10.16
N ALA A 20 -5.15 -39.48 10.41
CA ALA A 20 -3.98 -38.67 10.08
C ALA A 20 -3.13 -38.46 11.34
N PRO A 21 -1.85 -38.89 11.36
CA PRO A 21 -0.99 -38.78 12.54
C PRO A 21 -0.48 -37.35 12.80
N GLN A 22 -0.63 -36.44 11.83
CA GLN A 22 -0.16 -35.05 11.93
C GLN A 22 -1.34 -34.08 12.02
N VAL A 23 -1.22 -33.12 12.94
CA VAL A 23 -2.12 -31.98 13.03
C VAL A 23 -1.65 -30.94 12.01
N GLY A 24 -2.50 -30.63 11.02
CA GLY A 24 -2.22 -29.57 10.07
C GLY A 24 -2.14 -28.20 10.76
N THR A 25 -1.18 -27.38 10.37
CA THR A 25 -1.05 -26.00 10.85
C THR A 25 -1.06 -25.03 9.66
N LEU A 26 -1.44 -23.79 9.92
CA LEU A 26 -1.35 -22.74 8.91
C LEU A 26 0.10 -22.30 8.75
N THR A 27 0.53 -22.17 7.50
CA THR A 27 1.82 -21.53 7.17
C THR A 27 1.84 -20.07 7.58
N THR A 28 3.03 -19.48 7.75
CA THR A 28 3.18 -18.05 8.05
C THR A 28 2.42 -17.19 7.03
N TYR A 29 2.53 -17.53 5.75
CA TYR A 29 1.78 -16.89 4.67
C TYR A 29 0.26 -16.96 4.90
N GLN A 30 -0.29 -18.16 5.17
CA GLN A 30 -1.72 -18.35 5.41
C GLN A 30 -2.23 -17.60 6.64
N ARG A 31 -1.41 -17.51 7.71
CA ARG A 31 -1.75 -16.70 8.90
C ARG A 31 -1.77 -15.23 8.56
N GLY A 32 -0.72 -14.72 7.90
CA GLY A 32 -0.64 -13.33 7.46
C GLY A 32 -1.81 -12.95 6.55
N ARG A 33 -2.13 -13.79 5.57
CA ARG A 33 -3.24 -13.58 4.63
C ARG A 33 -4.62 -13.55 5.31
N ARG A 34 -4.81 -14.26 6.43
CA ARG A 34 -6.03 -14.18 7.26
C ARG A 34 -6.04 -12.91 8.10
N PHE A 35 -4.91 -12.60 8.74
CA PHE A 35 -4.76 -11.44 9.57
C PHE A 35 -4.94 -10.13 8.78
N ILE A 36 -4.44 -10.05 7.55
CA ILE A 36 -4.71 -8.91 6.64
C ILE A 36 -6.21 -8.69 6.45
N ARG A 37 -7.01 -9.75 6.26
CA ARG A 37 -8.47 -9.63 6.12
C ARG A 37 -9.11 -9.08 7.40
N GLU A 38 -8.64 -9.52 8.55
CA GLU A 38 -9.11 -9.02 9.85
C GLU A 38 -8.79 -7.52 10.02
N VAL A 39 -7.57 -7.09 9.64
CA VAL A 39 -7.18 -5.67 9.67
C VAL A 39 -8.05 -4.85 8.71
N MET A 40 -8.27 -5.32 7.47
CA MET A 40 -9.12 -4.62 6.51
C MET A 40 -10.59 -4.52 6.97
N ALA A 41 -11.11 -5.59 7.57
CA ALA A 41 -12.43 -5.56 8.20
C ALA A 41 -12.48 -4.56 9.37
N GLY A 42 -11.42 -4.49 10.18
CA GLY A 42 -11.26 -3.49 11.25
C GLY A 42 -11.21 -2.04 10.77
N LEU A 43 -10.68 -1.80 9.55
CA LEU A 43 -10.72 -0.51 8.86
C LEU A 43 -12.11 -0.15 8.28
N GLY A 44 -13.11 -1.04 8.46
CA GLY A 44 -14.46 -0.87 7.97
C GLY A 44 -14.61 -1.10 6.47
N ALA A 45 -13.72 -1.89 5.87
CA ALA A 45 -13.80 -2.31 4.47
C ALA A 45 -14.48 -3.68 4.34
N HIS A 46 -15.22 -3.89 3.24
CA HIS A 46 -15.90 -5.13 2.92
C HIS A 46 -15.10 -5.93 1.90
N GLU A 47 -14.98 -7.25 2.09
CA GLU A 47 -14.29 -8.10 1.12
C GLU A 47 -15.13 -8.23 -0.16
N ALA A 48 -14.55 -7.87 -1.30
CA ALA A 48 -15.10 -8.04 -2.63
C ALA A 48 -14.39 -9.20 -3.35
N TRP A 49 -15.11 -9.85 -4.26
CA TRP A 49 -14.61 -10.97 -5.06
C TRP A 49 -14.95 -10.69 -6.53
N THR A 50 -14.03 -10.04 -7.24
CA THR A 50 -14.24 -9.63 -8.64
C THR A 50 -13.82 -10.74 -9.61
N HIS A 51 -14.28 -10.66 -10.85
CA HIS A 51 -13.95 -11.68 -11.86
C HIS A 51 -12.50 -11.55 -12.33
N SER A 52 -11.83 -12.69 -12.50
CA SER A 52 -10.45 -12.74 -13.04
C SER A 52 -10.39 -12.48 -14.55
N LEU A 53 -11.51 -12.66 -15.25
CA LEU A 53 -11.68 -12.35 -16.66
C LEU A 53 -12.46 -11.04 -16.78
N LEU A 54 -11.93 -10.13 -17.59
CA LEU A 54 -12.47 -8.80 -17.83
C LEU A 54 -12.94 -8.66 -19.27
N ALA A 55 -13.73 -7.61 -19.49
CA ALA A 55 -14.12 -7.22 -20.83
C ALA A 55 -12.95 -6.65 -21.63
N PRO A 56 -12.91 -6.86 -22.95
CA PRO A 56 -11.97 -6.14 -23.81
C PRO A 56 -12.12 -4.63 -23.61
N GLY A 57 -11.01 -3.90 -23.40
CA GLY A 57 -11.03 -2.45 -23.14
C GLY A 57 -10.99 -2.06 -21.66
N ASP A 58 -11.24 -2.98 -20.72
CA ASP A 58 -11.25 -2.64 -19.28
C ASP A 58 -9.87 -2.28 -18.75
N HIS A 59 -8.80 -2.86 -19.32
CA HIS A 59 -7.43 -2.47 -18.98
C HIS A 59 -7.15 -1.04 -19.44
N GLU A 60 -7.51 -0.73 -20.68
CA GLU A 60 -7.31 0.57 -21.29
C GLU A 60 -8.08 1.67 -20.55
N ARG A 61 -9.33 1.40 -20.17
CA ARG A 61 -10.14 2.29 -19.31
C ARG A 61 -9.50 2.53 -17.94
N ALA A 62 -8.75 1.57 -17.43
CA ALA A 62 -8.00 1.67 -16.17
C ALA A 62 -6.57 2.19 -16.35
N GLY A 63 -6.23 2.73 -17.53
CA GLY A 63 -4.91 3.29 -17.81
C GLY A 63 -3.80 2.26 -17.98
N MET A 64 -4.14 1.01 -18.31
CA MET A 64 -3.21 -0.09 -18.56
C MET A 64 -3.28 -0.53 -20.02
N ALA A 65 -2.15 -0.98 -20.56
CA ALA A 65 -2.10 -1.56 -21.91
C ALA A 65 -2.00 -3.10 -21.85
N GLY A 66 -2.44 -3.77 -22.91
CA GLY A 66 -2.24 -5.20 -23.12
C GLY A 66 -3.11 -6.10 -22.25
N GLY A 67 -2.61 -7.31 -21.98
CA GLY A 67 -3.30 -8.34 -21.20
C GLY A 67 -3.34 -9.68 -21.91
N VAL A 68 -3.42 -10.75 -21.13
CA VAL A 68 -3.44 -12.12 -21.66
C VAL A 68 -4.89 -12.49 -22.03
N THR A 69 -5.14 -12.80 -23.30
CA THR A 69 -6.47 -13.20 -23.78
C THR A 69 -6.62 -14.71 -23.82
N VAL A 70 -7.71 -15.23 -23.27
CA VAL A 70 -8.08 -16.64 -23.31
C VAL A 70 -8.64 -16.98 -24.69
N ALA A 71 -8.12 -18.04 -25.32
CA ALA A 71 -8.51 -18.44 -26.68
C ALA A 71 -9.93 -19.05 -26.76
N ASN A 72 -10.39 -19.71 -25.69
CA ASN A 72 -11.71 -20.34 -25.63
C ASN A 72 -12.47 -19.90 -24.36
N PRO A 73 -12.90 -18.63 -24.28
CA PRO A 73 -13.59 -18.10 -23.12
C PRO A 73 -15.01 -18.68 -23.02
N LEU A 74 -15.51 -18.87 -21.79
CA LEU A 74 -16.89 -19.32 -21.57
C LEU A 74 -17.91 -18.24 -22.00
N VAL A 75 -17.57 -16.97 -21.79
CA VAL A 75 -18.34 -15.80 -22.19
C VAL A 75 -17.47 -14.95 -23.13
N PRO A 76 -17.87 -14.71 -24.39
CA PRO A 76 -17.03 -13.99 -25.36
C PRO A 76 -16.61 -12.58 -24.91
N ASP A 77 -17.47 -11.93 -24.12
CA ASP A 77 -17.26 -10.59 -23.58
C ASP A 77 -16.41 -10.58 -22.31
N GLU A 78 -15.99 -11.73 -21.77
CA GLU A 78 -15.08 -11.84 -20.61
C GLU A 78 -13.94 -12.80 -20.97
N LYS A 79 -12.92 -12.27 -21.63
CA LYS A 79 -11.84 -13.09 -22.22
C LYS A 79 -10.43 -12.62 -21.90
N VAL A 80 -10.27 -11.48 -21.23
CA VAL A 80 -8.95 -10.92 -20.93
C VAL A 80 -8.64 -11.13 -19.45
N LEU A 81 -7.53 -11.78 -19.12
CA LEU A 81 -7.11 -11.95 -17.73
C LEU A 81 -6.76 -10.59 -17.11
N ARG A 82 -7.17 -10.40 -15.84
CA ARG A 82 -6.90 -9.17 -15.11
C ARG A 82 -5.41 -9.01 -14.78
N GLN A 83 -4.81 -7.86 -15.13
CA GLN A 83 -3.44 -7.47 -14.76
C GLN A 83 -3.38 -6.77 -13.39
N SER A 84 -4.51 -6.22 -12.95
CA SER A 84 -4.72 -5.51 -11.69
C SER A 84 -6.11 -5.85 -11.15
N LEU A 85 -6.32 -5.65 -9.84
CA LEU A 85 -7.63 -5.72 -9.21
C LEU A 85 -8.47 -4.44 -9.46
N LEU A 86 -7.84 -3.36 -9.95
CA LEU A 86 -8.49 -2.06 -10.15
C LEU A 86 -9.75 -2.12 -11.02
N PRO A 87 -9.77 -2.70 -12.25
CA PRO A 87 -10.98 -2.69 -13.08
C PRO A 87 -12.18 -3.37 -12.41
N GLY A 88 -11.95 -4.55 -11.81
CA GLY A 88 -13.00 -5.28 -11.11
C GLY A 88 -13.55 -4.51 -9.90
N MET A 89 -12.67 -3.87 -9.14
CA MET A 89 -13.05 -3.06 -7.98
C MET A 89 -13.83 -1.80 -8.41
N LEU A 90 -13.46 -1.15 -9.51
CA LEU A 90 -14.19 0.00 -10.06
C LEU A 90 -15.57 -0.40 -10.58
N HIS A 91 -15.70 -1.55 -11.25
CA HIS A 91 -17.02 -2.11 -11.61
C HIS A 91 -17.87 -2.38 -10.37
N ALA A 92 -17.29 -2.92 -9.30
CA ALA A 92 -17.99 -3.15 -8.05
C ALA A 92 -18.45 -1.84 -7.39
N LEU A 93 -17.60 -0.80 -7.37
CA LEU A 93 -17.98 0.53 -6.90
C LEU A 93 -19.12 1.11 -7.75
N ALA A 94 -19.02 1.05 -9.08
CA ALA A 94 -20.04 1.57 -10.00
C ALA A 94 -21.38 0.84 -9.84
N ALA A 95 -21.35 -0.48 -9.66
CA ALA A 95 -22.55 -1.27 -9.38
C ALA A 95 -23.23 -0.86 -8.07
N ASN A 96 -22.46 -0.52 -7.03
CA ASN A 96 -23.02 -0.03 -5.76
C ASN A 96 -23.53 1.41 -5.88
N ALA A 97 -22.81 2.29 -6.56
CA ALA A 97 -23.23 3.66 -6.83
C ALA A 97 -24.58 3.69 -7.60
N ALA A 98 -24.76 2.82 -8.60
CA ALA A 98 -26.03 2.67 -9.32
C ALA A 98 -27.22 2.26 -8.42
N ARG A 99 -26.94 1.73 -7.22
CA ARG A 99 -27.91 1.36 -6.18
C ARG A 99 -27.95 2.37 -5.02
N ARG A 100 -27.38 3.57 -5.22
CA ARG A 100 -27.26 4.64 -4.21
C ARG A 100 -26.50 4.20 -2.96
N GLN A 101 -25.59 3.25 -3.10
CA GLN A 101 -24.63 2.87 -2.07
C GLN A 101 -23.30 3.47 -2.49
N GLU A 102 -23.04 4.69 -2.04
CA GLU A 102 -21.85 5.42 -2.42
C GLU A 102 -20.81 5.34 -1.30
N ASP A 103 -21.14 5.62 -0.05
CA ASP A 103 -20.17 5.54 1.06
C ASP A 103 -19.78 4.12 1.45
N LEU A 104 -18.78 3.56 0.78
CA LEU A 104 -18.30 2.21 1.04
C LEU A 104 -16.79 2.08 0.83
N ARG A 105 -16.21 1.10 1.52
CA ARG A 105 -14.81 0.70 1.37
C ARG A 105 -14.81 -0.77 0.98
N LEU A 106 -14.08 -1.11 -0.07
CA LEU A 106 -13.91 -2.50 -0.50
C LEU A 106 -12.45 -2.90 -0.37
N PHE A 107 -12.21 -4.18 -0.12
CA PHE A 107 -10.88 -4.77 -0.34
C PHE A 107 -11.02 -6.12 -1.04
N GLU A 108 -10.01 -6.52 -1.78
CA GLU A 108 -9.91 -7.87 -2.36
C GLU A 108 -8.50 -8.41 -2.16
N VAL A 109 -8.42 -9.70 -1.84
CA VAL A 109 -7.18 -10.48 -1.94
C VAL A 109 -7.34 -11.45 -3.10
N GLY A 110 -6.61 -11.22 -4.19
CA GLY A 110 -6.84 -11.94 -5.44
C GLY A 110 -5.63 -11.99 -6.35
N HIS A 111 -5.60 -13.01 -7.21
CA HIS A 111 -4.52 -13.21 -8.17
C HIS A 111 -4.70 -12.30 -9.38
N VAL A 112 -3.59 -11.80 -9.91
CA VAL A 112 -3.50 -11.05 -11.16
C VAL A 112 -2.48 -11.70 -12.08
N PHE A 113 -2.60 -11.39 -13.37
CA PHE A 113 -1.87 -12.05 -14.46
C PHE A 113 -1.18 -11.01 -15.34
N PRO A 114 -0.03 -10.48 -14.92
CA PRO A 114 0.75 -9.57 -15.76
C PRO A 114 1.15 -10.23 -17.08
N PRO A 115 1.17 -9.48 -18.19
CA PRO A 115 1.61 -10.00 -19.47
C PRO A 115 3.09 -10.45 -19.36
N PRO A 116 3.46 -11.58 -19.98
CA PRO A 116 4.85 -12.01 -20.03
C PRO A 116 5.70 -11.02 -20.81
N ASP A 117 6.97 -10.90 -20.44
CA ASP A 117 7.97 -10.29 -21.31
C ASP A 117 8.28 -11.19 -22.53
N ASP A 118 8.69 -10.59 -23.64
CA ASP A 118 8.97 -11.30 -24.90
C ASP A 118 10.00 -12.42 -24.71
N SER A 119 11.01 -12.19 -23.86
CA SER A 119 12.06 -13.18 -23.59
C SER A 119 11.52 -14.43 -22.89
N ARG A 120 10.51 -14.28 -22.01
CA ARG A 120 9.83 -15.39 -21.33
C ARG A 120 8.98 -16.17 -22.31
N VAL A 121 8.29 -15.48 -23.22
CA VAL A 121 7.53 -16.13 -24.30
C VAL A 121 8.48 -16.95 -25.18
N GLU A 122 9.59 -16.37 -25.62
CA GLU A 122 10.60 -17.06 -26.43
C GLU A 122 11.19 -18.30 -25.73
N ARG A 123 11.57 -18.19 -24.45
CA ARG A 123 12.09 -19.33 -23.68
C ARG A 123 11.08 -20.46 -23.55
N ALA A 124 9.81 -20.14 -23.35
CA ALA A 124 8.77 -21.15 -23.26
C ALA A 124 8.49 -21.84 -24.60
N LEU A 125 8.51 -21.08 -25.71
CA LEU A 125 8.41 -21.64 -27.06
C LEU A 125 9.60 -22.56 -27.40
N GLN A 126 10.74 -22.38 -26.74
CA GLN A 126 11.92 -23.27 -26.82
C GLN A 126 11.81 -24.52 -25.91
N GLY A 127 10.64 -24.79 -25.32
CA GLY A 127 10.39 -25.99 -24.52
C GLY A 127 10.93 -25.93 -23.08
N ARG A 128 11.28 -24.75 -22.57
CA ARG A 128 11.62 -24.57 -21.16
C ARG A 128 10.33 -24.51 -20.32
N VAL A 129 10.28 -25.31 -19.26
CA VAL A 129 9.08 -25.61 -18.44
C VAL A 129 8.74 -24.49 -17.44
N GLU A 130 8.96 -23.23 -17.79
CA GLU A 130 8.54 -22.12 -16.93
C GLU A 130 7.10 -21.71 -17.28
N PRO A 131 6.25 -21.36 -16.31
CA PRO A 131 4.95 -20.77 -16.58
C PRO A 131 5.16 -19.49 -17.41
N VAL A 132 4.56 -19.47 -18.61
CA VAL A 132 4.63 -18.32 -19.52
C VAL A 132 3.97 -17.11 -18.84
N ILE A 133 2.79 -17.31 -18.26
CA ILE A 133 2.02 -16.24 -17.65
C ILE A 133 2.54 -16.01 -16.23
N GLY A 134 2.81 -14.76 -15.88
CA GLY A 134 3.10 -14.38 -14.50
C GLY A 134 1.83 -14.44 -13.66
N GLU A 135 1.95 -14.85 -12.41
CA GLU A 135 0.86 -14.86 -11.44
C GLU A 135 1.36 -14.20 -10.16
N ARG A 136 0.56 -13.29 -9.60
CA ARG A 136 0.84 -12.57 -8.35
C ARG A 136 -0.42 -12.47 -7.51
N GLU A 137 -0.35 -12.72 -6.22
CA GLU A 137 -1.45 -12.44 -5.30
C GLU A 137 -1.33 -11.01 -4.75
N LEU A 138 -2.34 -10.18 -5.04
CA LEU A 138 -2.39 -8.81 -4.56
C LEU A 138 -3.45 -8.65 -3.46
N LEU A 139 -3.17 -7.73 -2.53
CA LEU A 139 -4.21 -7.01 -1.79
C LEU A 139 -4.50 -5.72 -2.56
N ALA A 140 -5.78 -5.42 -2.78
CA ALA A 140 -6.24 -4.11 -3.23
C ALA A 140 -7.31 -3.58 -2.28
N VAL A 141 -7.28 -2.28 -2.00
CA VAL A 141 -8.24 -1.59 -1.13
C VAL A 141 -8.70 -0.34 -1.83
N ALA A 142 -10.02 -0.24 -2.03
CA ALA A 142 -10.69 0.94 -2.54
C ALA A 142 -11.44 1.64 -1.39
N LEU A 143 -10.99 2.84 -1.05
CA LEU A 143 -11.55 3.66 0.02
C LEU A 143 -12.38 4.76 -0.64
N ALA A 144 -13.71 4.67 -0.55
CA ALA A 144 -14.59 5.51 -1.35
C ALA A 144 -15.70 6.17 -0.54
N ARG A 145 -15.53 6.39 0.77
CA ARG A 145 -16.43 7.27 1.54
C ARG A 145 -16.22 8.73 1.13
N SER A 146 -17.16 9.61 1.48
CA SER A 146 -17.14 11.03 1.13
C SER A 146 -15.83 11.78 1.49
N ASP A 147 -15.15 11.35 2.55
CA ASP A 147 -13.89 11.93 3.05
C ASP A 147 -12.65 11.08 2.73
N ASP A 148 -12.81 9.97 1.98
CA ASP A 148 -11.70 9.11 1.61
C ASP A 148 -10.89 9.66 0.44
N ASP A 149 -9.58 9.51 0.57
CA ASP A 149 -8.62 9.95 -0.43
C ASP A 149 -7.25 9.25 -0.33
N ALA A 150 -6.21 9.83 -0.94
CA ALA A 150 -4.86 9.28 -0.89
C ALA A 150 -4.29 9.25 0.53
N MET A 151 -4.70 10.17 1.40
CA MET A 151 -4.31 10.17 2.81
C MET A 151 -5.02 9.05 3.57
N SER A 152 -6.29 8.76 3.27
CA SER A 152 -6.97 7.57 3.78
C SER A 152 -6.25 6.28 3.33
N ALA A 153 -5.80 6.22 2.08
CA ALA A 153 -5.04 5.06 1.57
C ALA A 153 -3.68 4.91 2.25
N ALA A 154 -2.96 6.01 2.46
CA ALA A 154 -1.71 6.04 3.22
C ALA A 154 -1.93 5.62 4.68
N ALA A 155 -3.03 6.06 5.31
CA ALA A 155 -3.39 5.66 6.67
C ALA A 155 -3.74 4.16 6.75
N ALA A 156 -4.44 3.62 5.75
CA ALA A 156 -4.72 2.18 5.66
C ALA A 156 -3.41 1.38 5.53
N TRP A 157 -2.44 1.87 4.77
CA TRP A 157 -1.09 1.31 4.76
C TRP A 157 -0.43 1.38 6.14
N SER A 158 -0.43 2.53 6.82
CA SER A 158 0.19 2.66 8.15
C SER A 158 -0.42 1.69 9.17
N VAL A 159 -1.74 1.51 9.17
CA VAL A 159 -2.40 0.52 10.04
C VAL A 159 -1.95 -0.90 9.71
N LEU A 160 -1.82 -1.23 8.43
CA LEU A 160 -1.35 -2.55 8.01
C LEU A 160 0.13 -2.78 8.32
N ASP A 161 0.96 -1.76 8.09
CA ASP A 161 2.38 -1.73 8.42
C ASP A 161 2.59 -1.99 9.91
N ASP A 162 1.85 -1.30 10.79
CA ASP A 162 1.88 -1.50 12.24
C ASP A 162 1.35 -2.87 12.66
N ALA A 163 0.21 -3.30 12.12
CA ALA A 163 -0.37 -4.59 12.45
C ALA A 163 0.55 -5.75 12.05
N LEU A 164 1.18 -5.67 10.88
CA LEU A 164 2.14 -6.67 10.40
C LEU A 164 3.56 -6.45 10.94
N ARG A 165 3.82 -5.30 11.57
CA ARG A 165 5.13 -4.84 12.02
C ARG A 165 6.15 -4.84 10.91
N VAL A 166 5.77 -4.33 9.75
CA VAL A 166 6.68 -4.19 8.61
C VAL A 166 7.83 -3.25 8.97
N ALA A 167 9.03 -3.53 8.46
CA ALA A 167 10.23 -2.73 8.68
C ALA A 167 10.87 -2.35 7.34
N GLY A 168 11.47 -1.16 7.30
CA GLY A 168 12.28 -0.72 6.17
C GLY A 168 11.51 -0.52 4.87
N VAL A 169 10.22 -0.17 4.96
CA VAL A 169 9.41 0.22 3.80
C VAL A 169 9.16 1.72 3.88
N THR A 170 9.47 2.43 2.81
CA THR A 170 9.26 3.87 2.68
C THR A 170 8.23 4.17 1.59
N LEU A 171 7.47 5.24 1.81
CA LEU A 171 6.57 5.80 0.80
C LEU A 171 7.34 6.87 0.02
N THR A 172 7.63 6.59 -1.25
CA THR A 172 8.40 7.51 -2.10
C THR A 172 7.49 8.22 -3.11
N GLN A 173 7.76 9.51 -3.34
CA GLN A 173 7.19 10.24 -4.46
C GLN A 173 8.00 9.92 -5.72
N GLY A 174 7.34 9.49 -6.79
CA GLY A 174 8.00 9.15 -8.04
C GLY A 174 7.07 9.35 -9.23
N LEU A 175 7.40 10.35 -10.05
CA LEU A 175 6.81 10.62 -11.37
C LEU A 175 7.55 9.91 -12.50
N GLU A 176 8.74 9.36 -12.25
CA GLU A 176 9.55 8.75 -13.30
C GLU A 176 9.01 7.37 -13.66
N SER A 177 8.57 7.28 -14.91
CA SER A 177 8.30 6.06 -15.68
C SER A 177 9.48 5.10 -15.53
N TRP A 178 9.40 4.25 -14.52
CA TRP A 178 10.33 3.16 -14.37
C TRP A 178 9.70 1.96 -15.09
N PRO A 179 10.44 1.28 -15.98
CA PRO A 179 9.90 0.21 -16.81
C PRO A 179 9.12 -0.83 -15.98
N GLY A 180 7.87 -1.08 -16.37
CA GLY A 180 6.93 -1.98 -15.67
C GLY A 180 5.74 -1.28 -14.96
N GLU A 181 5.18 -0.23 -15.55
CA GLU A 181 4.18 0.74 -15.04
C GLU A 181 2.85 0.19 -14.47
N ALA A 182 2.63 -1.12 -14.44
CA ALA A 182 1.36 -1.71 -13.98
C ALA A 182 1.04 -1.43 -12.49
N THR A 183 2.04 -1.12 -11.65
CA THR A 183 1.82 -0.96 -10.20
C THR A 183 1.10 0.34 -9.83
N ALA A 184 1.18 1.39 -10.65
CA ALA A 184 0.56 2.69 -10.39
C ALA A 184 -0.37 3.15 -11.53
N ALA A 185 -0.61 2.27 -12.50
CA ALA A 185 -1.53 2.53 -13.59
C ALA A 185 -2.94 2.82 -13.07
N GLY A 186 -3.58 3.82 -13.68
CA GLY A 186 -4.90 4.30 -13.29
C GLY A 186 -4.96 5.13 -12.02
N LEU A 187 -3.82 5.41 -11.36
CA LEU A 187 -3.75 6.34 -10.23
C LEU A 187 -3.37 7.75 -10.67
N HIS A 188 -3.90 8.74 -9.97
CA HIS A 188 -3.67 10.15 -10.24
C HIS A 188 -2.17 10.51 -10.21
N PRO A 189 -1.62 11.21 -11.22
CA PRO A 189 -0.18 11.41 -11.38
C PRO A 189 0.54 12.05 -10.19
N THR A 190 -0.11 13.00 -9.51
CA THR A 190 0.49 13.76 -8.39
C THR A 190 -0.06 13.39 -7.01
N ARG A 191 -1.03 12.48 -6.95
CA ARG A 191 -1.69 12.05 -5.70
C ARG A 191 -1.47 10.55 -5.47
N ARG A 192 -0.23 10.12 -5.71
CA ARG A 192 0.20 8.73 -5.58
C ARG A 192 1.64 8.64 -5.08
N GLY A 193 1.98 7.51 -4.50
CA GLY A 193 3.33 7.16 -4.08
C GLY A 193 3.54 5.64 -4.17
N LEU A 194 4.80 5.24 -4.19
CA LEU A 194 5.20 3.84 -4.23
C LEU A 194 5.68 3.40 -2.86
N LEU A 195 5.32 2.18 -2.49
CA LEU A 195 5.82 1.53 -1.28
C LEU A 195 7.04 0.70 -1.68
N VAL A 196 8.20 1.08 -1.17
CA VAL A 196 9.50 0.53 -1.58
C VAL A 196 10.27 0.08 -0.34
N THR A 197 10.83 -1.13 -0.39
CA THR A 197 11.71 -1.63 0.66
C THR A 197 13.09 -0.97 0.61
N GLY A 198 13.88 -1.04 1.67
CA GLY A 198 15.22 -0.44 1.73
C GLY A 198 16.22 -0.96 0.67
N ASP A 199 15.99 -2.14 0.12
CA ASP A 199 16.75 -2.72 -1.00
C ASP A 199 16.17 -2.38 -2.39
N GLY A 200 15.17 -1.50 -2.45
CA GLY A 200 14.58 -0.98 -3.68
C GLY A 200 13.46 -1.84 -4.29
N ILE A 201 13.01 -2.90 -3.60
CA ILE A 201 11.92 -3.75 -4.09
C ILE A 201 10.58 -3.02 -3.92
N ARG A 202 9.78 -3.05 -4.99
CA ARG A 202 8.43 -2.45 -5.00
C ARG A 202 7.42 -3.38 -4.39
N LEU A 203 6.92 -2.97 -3.24
CA LEU A 203 5.87 -3.68 -2.54
C LEU A 203 4.48 -3.37 -3.11
N GLY A 204 4.27 -2.15 -3.56
CA GLY A 204 2.95 -1.71 -3.99
C GLY A 204 2.84 -0.21 -4.24
N ALA A 205 1.60 0.29 -4.25
CA ALA A 205 1.30 1.70 -4.45
C ALA A 205 0.17 2.17 -3.54
N VAL A 206 0.22 3.45 -3.19
CA VAL A 206 -0.79 4.21 -2.45
C VAL A 206 -1.15 5.44 -3.24
N GLY A 207 -2.41 5.86 -3.23
CA GLY A 207 -2.81 7.11 -3.85
C GLY A 207 -4.31 7.28 -4.00
N GLU A 208 -4.71 8.01 -5.02
CA GLU A 208 -6.08 8.09 -5.52
C GLU A 208 -6.20 7.56 -6.93
N VAL A 209 -7.34 6.96 -7.26
CA VAL A 209 -7.69 6.65 -8.65
C VAL A 209 -7.82 7.94 -9.44
N ASP A 210 -7.32 7.95 -10.66
CA ASP A 210 -7.40 9.12 -11.54
C ASP A 210 -8.86 9.46 -11.89
N PRO A 211 -9.27 10.75 -11.88
CA PRO A 211 -10.63 11.15 -12.23
C PRO A 211 -11.09 10.70 -13.61
N GLU A 212 -10.19 10.66 -14.62
CA GLU A 212 -10.55 10.18 -15.97
C GLU A 212 -10.83 8.68 -15.96
N VAL A 213 -10.12 7.92 -15.13
CA VAL A 213 -10.37 6.49 -14.93
C VAL A 213 -11.69 6.28 -14.20
N LEU A 214 -12.00 7.05 -13.16
CA LEU A 214 -13.32 6.98 -12.50
C LEU A 214 -14.45 7.24 -13.50
N LEU A 215 -14.33 8.30 -14.31
CA LEU A 215 -15.30 8.62 -15.34
C LEU A 215 -15.43 7.50 -16.38
N ALA A 216 -14.30 6.92 -16.80
CA ALA A 216 -14.29 5.81 -17.74
C ALA A 216 -15.08 4.59 -17.23
N PHE A 217 -15.17 4.39 -15.90
CA PHE A 217 -15.98 3.33 -15.26
C PHE A 217 -17.39 3.76 -14.85
N GLY A 218 -17.82 4.98 -15.21
CA GLY A 218 -19.17 5.48 -14.92
C GLY A 218 -19.36 5.97 -13.49
N LEU A 219 -18.27 6.33 -12.80
CA LEU A 219 -18.28 6.96 -11.48
C LEU A 219 -18.19 8.49 -11.63
N ASP A 220 -18.64 9.24 -10.62
CA ASP A 220 -18.50 10.70 -10.57
C ASP A 220 -17.02 11.09 -10.42
N GLU A 221 -16.48 11.85 -11.38
CA GLU A 221 -15.09 12.34 -11.38
C GLU A 221 -14.75 13.28 -10.22
N ARG A 222 -15.77 13.89 -9.58
CA ARG A 222 -15.60 14.74 -8.40
C ARG A 222 -15.35 13.94 -7.14
N ARG A 223 -15.69 12.65 -7.17
CA ARG A 223 -15.47 11.75 -6.05
C ARG A 223 -14.02 11.34 -5.99
N ARG A 224 -13.49 11.25 -4.78
CA ARG A 224 -12.14 10.76 -4.51
C ARG A 224 -12.24 9.31 -4.08
N VAL A 225 -11.36 8.49 -4.62
CA VAL A 225 -11.25 7.07 -4.27
C VAL A 225 -9.81 6.82 -3.89
N GLY A 226 -9.55 6.71 -2.58
CA GLY A 226 -8.26 6.25 -2.07
C GLY A 226 -7.99 4.82 -2.53
N TRP A 227 -6.76 4.55 -2.95
CA TRP A 227 -6.33 3.26 -3.46
C TRP A 227 -5.04 2.82 -2.78
N LEU A 228 -5.06 1.60 -2.23
CA LEU A 228 -3.87 0.89 -1.76
C LEU A 228 -3.81 -0.43 -2.52
N GLN A 229 -2.66 -0.76 -3.09
CA GLN A 229 -2.37 -2.11 -3.56
C GLN A 229 -1.02 -2.59 -3.08
N LEU A 230 -0.92 -3.88 -2.75
CA LEU A 230 0.28 -4.53 -2.25
C LEU A 230 0.42 -5.92 -2.87
N ASP A 231 1.66 -6.27 -3.20
CA ASP A 231 2.04 -7.64 -3.51
C ASP A 231 2.16 -8.45 -2.20
N LEU A 232 1.31 -9.46 -2.04
CA LEU A 232 1.26 -10.25 -0.82
C LEU A 232 2.43 -11.23 -0.70
N GLU A 233 2.94 -11.76 -1.80
CA GLU A 233 4.11 -12.62 -1.79
C GLU A 233 5.33 -11.86 -1.27
N LEU A 234 5.54 -10.64 -1.73
CA LEU A 234 6.61 -9.76 -1.26
C LEU A 234 6.38 -9.31 0.19
N LEU A 235 5.15 -8.88 0.52
CA LEU A 235 4.80 -8.38 1.85
C LEU A 235 4.94 -9.44 2.93
N LEU A 236 4.43 -10.64 2.70
CA LEU A 236 4.36 -11.72 3.70
C LEU A 236 5.55 -12.67 3.62
N GLY A 237 6.24 -12.76 2.47
CA GLY A 237 7.34 -13.69 2.24
C GLY A 237 8.73 -13.11 2.47
N SER A 238 8.96 -11.85 2.07
CA SER A 238 10.32 -11.30 1.94
C SER A 238 10.56 -10.02 2.72
N THR A 239 9.49 -9.30 3.09
CA THR A 239 9.63 -8.00 3.77
C THR A 239 10.00 -8.20 5.25
N ALA A 240 11.03 -7.48 5.70
CA ALA A 240 11.51 -7.50 7.07
C ALA A 240 10.42 -7.08 8.08
N ARG A 241 10.56 -7.56 9.32
CA ARG A 241 9.66 -7.24 10.43
C ARG A 241 10.40 -6.53 11.56
N ARG A 242 9.78 -5.53 12.16
CA ARG A 242 10.25 -4.87 13.39
C ARG A 242 10.32 -5.93 14.50
N GLY A 243 11.49 -6.07 15.11
CA GLY A 243 11.73 -7.08 16.15
C GLY A 243 10.99 -6.79 17.46
N ASP A 244 10.95 -7.79 18.34
CA ASP A 244 10.39 -7.74 19.71
C ASP A 244 11.33 -7.13 20.75
N LEU A 245 12.29 -6.31 20.32
CA LEU A 245 13.23 -5.71 21.25
C LEU A 245 12.50 -4.66 22.09
N ALA A 246 12.40 -4.94 23.39
CA ALA A 246 11.88 -3.98 24.35
C ALA A 246 12.90 -2.84 24.48
N GLU A 247 12.48 -1.64 24.16
CA GLU A 247 13.26 -0.43 24.40
C GLU A 247 12.99 0.11 25.81
N ALA A 248 14.02 0.71 26.42
CA ALA A 248 13.86 1.31 27.74
C ALA A 248 12.95 2.54 27.62
N VAL A 249 11.92 2.60 28.46
CA VAL A 249 11.03 3.78 28.55
C VAL A 249 11.56 4.70 29.64
N SER A 250 11.70 5.99 29.33
CA SER A 250 12.13 6.96 30.33
C SER A 250 11.14 7.07 31.48
N ARG A 251 11.66 7.29 32.69
CA ARG A 251 10.87 7.67 33.88
C ARG A 251 10.89 9.18 34.13
N PHE A 252 11.62 9.92 33.31
CA PHE A 252 11.78 11.36 33.39
C PHE A 252 10.78 12.06 32.45
N PRO A 253 10.36 13.30 32.73
CA PRO A 253 9.45 14.02 31.87
C PRO A 253 10.10 14.32 30.51
N SER A 254 9.28 14.34 29.45
CA SER A 254 9.69 14.78 28.13
C SER A 254 9.56 16.30 27.97
N SER A 255 10.27 16.84 26.98
CA SER A 255 10.19 18.24 26.55
C SER A 255 9.79 18.31 25.08
N ASP A 256 8.71 19.02 24.78
CA ASP A 256 8.21 19.20 23.42
C ASP A 256 8.63 20.58 22.88
N ILE A 257 9.11 20.63 21.64
CA ILE A 257 9.32 21.88 20.91
C ILE A 257 8.59 21.84 19.57
N ASP A 258 8.06 22.99 19.17
CA ASP A 258 7.45 23.18 17.86
C ASP A 258 8.38 24.04 17.00
N LEU A 259 8.68 23.56 15.79
CA LEU A 259 9.50 24.24 14.79
C LEU A 259 8.72 24.37 13.49
N ALA A 260 8.64 25.58 12.96
CA ALA A 260 8.00 25.86 11.68
C ALA A 260 9.04 26.33 10.66
N PHE A 261 9.09 25.68 9.50
CA PHE A 261 10.04 25.99 8.44
C PHE A 261 9.31 26.38 7.17
N VAL A 262 9.70 27.50 6.56
CA VAL A 262 9.33 27.83 5.19
C VAL A 262 10.31 27.16 4.25
N VAL A 263 9.81 26.31 3.36
CA VAL A 263 10.59 25.54 2.37
C VAL A 263 9.98 25.68 0.98
N ASP A 264 10.78 25.41 -0.05
CA ASP A 264 10.29 25.27 -1.41
C ASP A 264 9.25 24.14 -1.52
N ASP A 265 8.22 24.31 -2.35
CA ASP A 265 7.14 23.33 -2.50
C ASP A 265 7.61 21.97 -3.06
N ALA A 266 8.74 21.93 -3.75
CA ALA A 266 9.35 20.70 -4.25
C ALA A 266 10.03 19.87 -3.14
N VAL A 267 10.41 20.49 -2.01
CA VAL A 267 11.09 19.77 -0.91
C VAL A 267 10.09 18.85 -0.20
N PRO A 268 10.28 17.52 -0.22
CA PRO A 268 9.37 16.61 0.48
C PRO A 268 9.41 16.85 1.99
N ALA A 269 8.23 16.88 2.63
CA ALA A 269 8.16 17.04 4.09
C ALA A 269 8.86 15.90 4.84
N ALA A 270 8.90 14.71 4.24
CA ALA A 270 9.64 13.56 4.76
C ALA A 270 11.15 13.82 4.85
N ALA A 271 11.74 14.50 3.85
CA ALA A 271 13.16 14.82 3.86
C ALA A 271 13.52 15.79 5.01
N VAL A 272 12.65 16.76 5.28
CA VAL A 272 12.80 17.65 6.45
C VAL A 272 12.66 16.86 7.76
N ALA A 273 11.70 15.93 7.83
CA ALA A 273 11.49 15.09 9.00
C ALA A 273 12.70 14.17 9.28
N GLU A 274 13.29 13.57 8.25
CA GLU A 274 14.51 12.74 8.35
C GLU A 274 15.68 13.56 8.89
N THR A 275 15.92 14.76 8.35
CA THR A 275 16.96 15.66 8.87
C THR A 275 16.71 16.05 10.33
N LEU A 276 15.45 16.27 10.73
CA LEU A 276 15.10 16.53 12.13
C LEU A 276 15.34 15.30 13.01
N GLN A 277 15.09 14.09 12.50
CA GLN A 277 15.35 12.83 13.21
C GLN A 277 16.83 12.64 13.48
N GLU A 278 17.66 12.79 12.44
CA GLU A 278 19.12 12.69 12.54
C GLU A 278 19.71 13.76 13.45
N ALA A 279 19.26 15.02 13.30
CA ALA A 279 19.72 16.12 14.13
C ALA A 279 19.22 16.06 15.57
N GLY A 280 18.10 15.36 15.83
CA GLY A 280 17.60 15.14 17.18
C GLY A 280 18.46 14.13 17.95
N GLY A 281 18.97 13.10 17.27
CA GLY A 281 19.84 12.07 17.84
C GLY A 281 19.18 11.30 18.98
N ASP A 282 19.99 10.78 19.90
CA ASP A 282 19.56 9.87 20.97
C ASP A 282 18.50 10.44 21.94
N LEU A 283 18.39 11.77 22.01
CA LEU A 283 17.40 12.44 22.86
C LEU A 283 16.02 12.52 22.21
N LEU A 284 15.90 12.33 20.91
CA LEU A 284 14.64 12.51 20.18
C LEU A 284 13.78 11.26 20.27
N GLU A 285 12.59 11.41 20.84
CA GLU A 285 11.60 10.34 20.93
C GLU A 285 10.75 10.26 19.67
N PHE A 286 10.31 11.41 19.13
CA PHE A 286 9.62 11.45 17.83
C PHE A 286 9.66 12.82 17.16
N VAL A 287 9.41 12.82 15.84
CA VAL A 287 9.12 13.99 15.01
C VAL A 287 7.75 13.82 14.35
N ARG A 288 6.89 14.83 14.43
CA ARG A 288 5.56 14.80 13.82
C ARG A 288 5.25 16.09 13.08
N LEU A 289 4.97 16.00 11.79
CA LEU A 289 4.34 17.09 11.03
C LEU A 289 2.89 17.25 11.51
N PHE A 290 2.51 18.45 11.93
CA PHE A 290 1.15 18.72 12.41
C PHE A 290 0.42 19.83 11.65
N ASP A 291 1.14 20.66 10.88
CA ASP A 291 0.52 21.68 10.03
C ASP A 291 1.32 21.91 8.74
N VAL A 292 0.59 22.15 7.64
CA VAL A 292 1.12 22.51 6.33
C VAL A 292 0.34 23.71 5.82
N TYR A 293 0.96 24.87 5.84
CA TYR A 293 0.32 26.13 5.44
C TYR A 293 0.87 26.64 4.11
N ARG A 294 -0.05 26.93 3.18
CA ARG A 294 0.21 27.65 1.92
C ARG A 294 -0.68 28.87 1.90
N GLY A 295 -0.09 30.06 1.87
CA GLY A 295 -0.90 31.28 1.88
C GLY A 295 -0.06 32.55 1.96
N PRO A 296 -0.73 33.71 2.11
CA PRO A 296 -0.05 34.99 2.25
C PRO A 296 0.99 34.93 3.38
N GLY A 297 2.23 35.35 3.09
CA GLY A 297 3.33 35.39 4.05
C GLY A 297 4.41 34.31 3.91
N THR A 298 4.22 33.24 3.14
CA THR A 298 5.29 32.25 2.89
C THR A 298 6.15 32.58 1.67
N GLY A 299 5.59 33.34 0.71
CA GLY A 299 6.18 33.54 -0.63
C GLY A 299 5.52 32.64 -1.67
N THR A 300 5.65 32.99 -2.95
CA THR A 300 5.13 32.18 -4.05
C THR A 300 6.04 30.97 -4.26
N GLY A 301 5.47 29.77 -4.38
CA GLY A 301 6.23 28.53 -4.59
C GLY A 301 6.84 27.93 -3.33
N THR A 302 6.46 28.43 -2.14
CA THR A 302 6.91 27.92 -0.86
C THR A 302 5.73 27.56 0.03
N ARG A 303 6.00 26.72 1.02
CA ARG A 303 5.05 26.33 2.06
C ARG A 303 5.70 26.34 3.43
N SER A 304 4.88 26.53 4.45
CA SER A 304 5.29 26.39 5.85
C SER A 304 4.98 24.98 6.32
N LEU A 305 5.98 24.28 6.86
CA LEU A 305 5.84 22.97 7.50
C LEU A 305 6.06 23.13 9.00
N ALA A 306 5.08 22.78 9.82
CA ALA A 306 5.18 22.83 11.27
C ALA A 306 5.35 21.42 11.86
N PHE A 307 6.44 21.23 12.59
CA PHE A 307 6.82 19.98 13.22
C PHE A 307 6.82 20.11 14.73
N ARG A 308 6.32 19.08 15.41
CA ARG A 308 6.52 18.86 16.84
C ARG A 308 7.61 17.83 17.02
N LEU A 309 8.59 18.17 17.84
CA LEU A 309 9.66 17.28 18.28
C LEU A 309 9.49 17.03 19.77
N ARG A 310 9.59 15.78 20.18
CA ARG A 310 9.64 15.39 21.60
C ARG A 310 11.02 14.90 21.95
N PHE A 311 11.61 15.46 22.99
CA PHE A 311 12.88 15.01 23.54
C PHE A 311 12.71 14.39 24.92
N CYS A 312 13.44 13.32 25.19
CA CYS A 312 13.48 12.67 26.48
C CYS A 312 14.82 11.95 26.67
N ALA A 313 15.44 12.12 27.85
CA ALA A 313 16.59 11.32 28.26
C ALA A 313 16.13 10.14 29.14
N LEU A 314 16.86 9.02 29.10
CA LEU A 314 16.54 7.82 29.89
C LEU A 314 17.04 7.89 31.34
N ASP A 315 18.00 8.76 31.62
CA ASP A 315 18.80 8.79 32.84
C ASP A 315 18.69 10.10 33.64
N HIS A 316 18.10 11.16 33.08
CA HIS A 316 17.88 12.44 33.75
C HIS A 316 16.71 13.25 33.17
N THR A 317 16.28 14.29 33.88
CA THR A 317 15.40 15.32 33.33
C THR A 317 16.22 16.30 32.50
N LEU A 318 15.83 16.54 31.25
CA LEU A 318 16.52 17.48 30.37
C LEU A 318 16.52 18.90 30.96
N THR A 319 17.66 19.56 30.87
CA THR A 319 17.82 20.98 31.22
C THR A 319 17.40 21.88 30.05
N ASP A 320 17.08 23.15 30.35
CA ASP A 320 16.75 24.13 29.31
C ASP A 320 17.91 24.31 28.33
N GLU A 321 19.16 24.30 28.83
CA GLU A 321 20.35 24.40 27.98
C GLU A 321 20.48 23.26 26.98
N GLU A 322 20.21 22.02 27.39
CA GLU A 322 20.26 20.84 26.51
C GLU A 322 19.18 20.93 25.43
N VAL A 323 17.95 21.30 25.80
CA VAL A 323 16.85 21.48 24.84
C VAL A 323 17.19 22.59 23.84
N GLN A 324 17.77 23.71 24.28
CA GLN A 324 18.18 24.79 23.38
C GLN A 324 19.32 24.38 22.43
N GLN A 325 20.28 23.57 22.90
CA GLN A 325 21.36 23.05 22.05
C GLN A 325 20.80 22.16 20.93
N VAL A 326 19.94 21.20 21.25
CA VAL A 326 19.34 20.31 20.25
C VAL A 326 18.44 21.09 19.30
N ARG A 327 17.62 22.02 19.82
CA ARG A 327 16.81 22.93 19.01
C ARG A 327 17.65 23.68 17.98
N THR A 328 18.75 24.29 18.44
CA THR A 328 19.64 25.07 17.56
C THR A 328 20.28 24.18 16.49
N ARG A 329 20.70 22.96 16.85
CA ARG A 329 21.24 21.97 15.92
C ARG A 329 20.22 21.56 14.85
N CYS A 330 18.99 21.25 15.24
CA CYS A 330 17.90 20.92 14.31
C CYS A 330 17.63 22.07 13.33
N ILE A 331 17.54 23.31 13.82
CA ILE A 331 17.30 24.49 12.98
C ILE A 331 18.43 24.69 11.98
N ALA A 332 19.69 24.63 12.44
CA ALA A 332 20.85 24.80 11.59
C ALA A 332 20.88 23.76 10.47
N ARG A 333 20.64 22.49 10.81
CA ARG A 333 20.71 21.39 9.84
C ARG A 333 19.61 21.43 8.79
N VAL A 334 18.37 21.74 9.20
CA VAL A 334 17.25 21.91 8.25
C VAL A 334 17.47 23.13 7.33
N THR A 335 18.03 24.21 7.86
CA THR A 335 18.38 25.41 7.08
C THR A 335 19.45 25.10 6.04
N GLU A 336 20.49 24.37 6.43
CA GLU A 336 21.63 24.02 5.57
C GLU A 336 21.25 23.02 4.47
N ASP A 337 20.54 21.94 4.83
CA ASP A 337 20.27 20.83 3.91
C ASP A 337 19.10 21.11 2.94
N HIS A 338 18.13 21.94 3.35
CA HIS A 338 16.90 22.18 2.58
C HIS A 338 16.69 23.63 2.14
N GLY A 339 17.64 24.53 2.44
CA GLY A 339 17.47 25.97 2.21
C GLY A 339 16.26 26.56 2.96
N ALA A 340 15.85 25.91 4.05
CA ALA A 340 14.68 26.27 4.82
C ALA A 340 14.89 27.54 5.64
N VAL A 341 13.83 28.30 5.89
CA VAL A 341 13.87 29.46 6.79
C VAL A 341 12.96 29.22 7.98
N LEU A 342 13.49 29.35 9.19
CA LEU A 342 12.69 29.25 10.41
C LEU A 342 11.64 30.38 10.43
N ARG A 343 10.39 30.00 10.65
CA ARG A 343 9.27 30.90 10.84
C ARG A 343 9.11 31.21 12.33
N GLY A 344 9.25 32.48 12.67
CA GLY A 344 8.93 33.03 13.99
C GLY A 344 7.48 33.47 14.11
#